data_AF-A0A7S4JR88-F1
#
_entry.id   AF-A0A7S4JR88-F1
#
_cell.length_a   1.000
_cell.length_b   1.000
_cell.length_c   1.000
_cell.angle_alpha   90.00
_cell.angle_beta   90.00
_cell.angle_gamma   90.00
#
_symmetry.space_group_name_H-M   'P 1'
#
loop_
_entity.id
_entity.type
_entity.pdbx_description
1 polymer ?
#
loop_
_entity_poly.entity_id
_entity_poly.type
_entity_poly.pdbx_seq_one_letter_code
_entity_poly.pdbx_strand_id
1 'polypeptide(L)'
;GLAGESGTPRMMRSEKKRAPSPPSPRGRRSSSPPMGLLLRRPRPLRATLPIPALPALSLFFAAGVAAAVALTDSAAAPSSPAPPPSSSSSSPLIVDPTAPGPIFDGLGAISGGGSTATLLRDYPEPRRSEILDLILLPSFGAALHVLKVEIGGDSPTTDGTESSHMHTRDKVDCTAGYEWWLMKEARRRNPDIITYGLTWSFPGWVQGDMDDMDTDNSTDANGDVPYDEQNPFLRPNRTIEYVLEWLQCARDTHDLSINYLGLWNERETPEEINYVKLLRKSLDSSGFDSVKLIAKDTWGRGYSQTCRELADDREYNDAIYAVGLHYPNDFDPTTNGYKVCHELGKPVWASEEYSSYGDTNGAQCLVRVISSHYIESGITSSLLWNAVGSYMHGTGWYSSSLLTADQPWSGGWYQRDDDAPAIWAMAHFTQFT
;
A
#
# COMPACT_ATOMS: atom_id res chain seq x y z
N GLY A 1 -39.29 55.43 -43.86
CA GLY A 1 -39.81 55.72 -45.22
C GLY A 1 -39.88 54.42 -45.98
N LEU A 2 -41.06 54.10 -46.50
CA LEU A 2 -41.47 52.84 -47.12
C LEU A 2 -40.94 52.66 -48.56
N ALA A 3 -40.67 51.40 -48.93
CA ALA A 3 -41.04 50.70 -50.19
C ALA A 3 -40.30 49.34 -50.15
N GLY A 4 -40.94 48.16 -50.12
CA GLY A 4 -41.72 47.53 -51.20
C GLY A 4 -40.81 46.49 -51.89
N GLU A 5 -41.13 45.23 -52.18
CA GLU A 5 -42.39 44.49 -52.31
C GLU A 5 -42.13 42.96 -52.24
N SER A 6 -43.18 42.21 -51.87
CA SER A 6 -43.61 40.89 -52.42
C SER A 6 -42.66 39.67 -52.41
N GLY A 7 -43.07 38.44 -52.09
CA GLY A 7 -44.38 37.86 -51.92
C GLY A 7 -44.26 36.41 -51.40
N THR A 8 -45.28 36.03 -50.65
CA THR A 8 -45.44 34.92 -49.69
C THR A 8 -45.93 33.59 -50.34
N PRO A 9 -46.52 32.61 -49.61
CA PRO A 9 -45.86 31.50 -48.93
C PRO A 9 -46.53 30.13 -49.28
N ARG A 10 -46.10 29.00 -48.69
CA ARG A 10 -46.94 27.79 -48.67
C ARG A 10 -47.18 27.28 -47.25
N MET A 11 -48.47 27.21 -46.96
CA MET A 11 -49.20 26.91 -45.73
C MET A 11 -48.71 25.76 -44.84
N MET A 12 -48.79 26.01 -43.53
CA MET A 12 -49.05 25.03 -42.48
C MET A 12 -50.37 24.28 -42.70
N ARG A 13 -50.42 23.00 -42.27
CA ARG A 13 -51.65 22.39 -41.79
C ARG A 13 -51.37 21.53 -40.56
N SER A 14 -51.96 21.92 -39.44
CA SER A 14 -52.05 21.13 -38.22
C SER A 14 -53.13 20.05 -38.36
N GLU A 15 -52.93 18.87 -37.78
CA GLU A 15 -54.04 18.04 -37.30
C GLU A 15 -53.62 17.21 -36.07
N LYS A 16 -54.59 17.05 -35.17
CA LYS A 16 -54.50 16.62 -33.76
C LYS A 16 -54.86 15.13 -33.60
N LYS A 17 -54.26 14.50 -32.57
CA LYS A 17 -54.77 13.33 -31.77
C LYS A 17 -54.82 11.98 -32.53
N ARG A 18 -54.52 10.80 -31.99
CA ARG A 18 -54.73 10.19 -30.65
C ARG A 18 -53.89 8.89 -30.59
N ALA A 19 -53.41 8.50 -29.40
CA ALA A 19 -52.77 7.22 -29.12
C ALA A 19 -53.80 6.05 -28.98
N PRO A 20 -53.35 4.79 -29.12
CA PRO A 20 -53.96 3.67 -28.42
C PRO A 20 -52.96 2.93 -27.49
N SER A 21 -53.42 2.65 -26.28
CA SER A 21 -52.81 1.83 -25.23
C SER A 21 -53.10 0.32 -25.43
N PRO A 22 -52.47 -0.60 -24.66
CA PRO A 22 -52.24 -2.00 -25.03
C PRO A 22 -53.37 -2.95 -24.59
N PRO A 23 -53.38 -4.23 -25.03
CA PRO A 23 -54.21 -5.25 -24.41
C PRO A 23 -53.52 -5.96 -23.23
N SER A 24 -54.33 -6.19 -22.19
CA SER A 24 -54.04 -6.78 -20.87
C SER A 24 -54.64 -8.21 -20.76
N PRO A 25 -54.66 -8.91 -19.59
CA PRO A 25 -54.26 -10.31 -19.47
C PRO A 25 -55.45 -11.23 -19.14
N ARG A 26 -55.24 -12.55 -19.09
CA ARG A 26 -56.13 -13.59 -18.47
C ARG A 26 -55.38 -14.93 -18.52
N GLY A 27 -55.37 -15.82 -17.54
CA GLY A 27 -56.06 -15.92 -16.26
C GLY A 27 -55.73 -17.28 -15.62
N ARG A 28 -55.78 -17.34 -14.28
CA ARG A 28 -55.51 -18.49 -13.40
C ARG A 28 -56.41 -19.72 -13.64
N ARG A 29 -55.91 -20.92 -13.29
CA ARG A 29 -56.62 -21.93 -12.46
C ARG A 29 -55.66 -22.99 -11.87
N SER A 30 -56.04 -23.50 -10.70
CA SER A 30 -55.33 -24.34 -9.73
C SER A 30 -55.49 -25.85 -9.94
N SER A 31 -54.51 -26.66 -9.51
CA SER A 31 -54.68 -27.95 -8.78
C SER A 31 -53.34 -28.67 -8.53
N SER A 32 -53.09 -29.17 -7.32
CA SER A 32 -52.13 -30.27 -6.99
C SER A 32 -52.91 -31.60 -6.81
N PRO A 33 -52.34 -32.83 -6.55
CA PRO A 33 -50.94 -33.32 -6.33
C PRO A 33 -50.66 -34.70 -7.06
N PRO A 34 -49.93 -35.74 -6.56
CA PRO A 34 -48.50 -35.95 -6.15
C PRO A 34 -47.75 -37.12 -6.90
N MET A 35 -46.56 -37.55 -6.38
CA MET A 35 -45.64 -38.67 -6.75
C MET A 35 -44.72 -38.43 -7.96
N GLY A 36 -43.45 -38.81 -8.03
CA GLY A 36 -42.56 -39.72 -7.29
C GLY A 36 -41.55 -40.32 -8.30
N LEU A 37 -40.34 -40.69 -7.82
CA LEU A 37 -39.25 -41.44 -8.48
C LEU A 37 -38.18 -40.71 -9.34
N LEU A 38 -36.96 -40.73 -8.77
CA LEU A 38 -35.69 -41.26 -9.31
C LEU A 38 -35.35 -41.02 -10.79
N LEU A 39 -34.16 -40.43 -11.08
CA LEU A 39 -33.07 -41.08 -11.85
C LEU A 39 -31.86 -40.16 -12.12
N ARG A 40 -30.69 -40.71 -11.75
CA ARG A 40 -29.37 -40.71 -12.42
C ARG A 40 -28.62 -39.42 -12.79
N ARG A 41 -27.38 -39.35 -12.27
CA ARG A 41 -26.26 -38.50 -12.70
C ARG A 41 -25.81 -38.79 -14.15
N PRO A 42 -25.42 -37.79 -14.96
CA PRO A 42 -24.68 -38.00 -16.21
C PRO A 42 -23.16 -37.93 -16.03
N ARG A 43 -22.45 -38.76 -16.81
CA ARG A 43 -20.98 -38.77 -17.02
C ARG A 43 -20.57 -37.74 -18.09
N PRO A 44 -19.31 -37.28 -18.11
CA PRO A 44 -18.86 -36.19 -18.98
C PRO A 44 -18.55 -36.69 -20.40
N LEU A 45 -18.91 -35.88 -21.40
CA LEU A 45 -18.53 -36.03 -22.80
C LEU A 45 -17.31 -35.15 -23.10
N ARG A 46 -16.26 -35.78 -23.63
CA ARG A 46 -15.04 -35.16 -24.14
C ARG A 46 -15.30 -34.76 -25.59
N ALA A 47 -15.19 -33.47 -25.91
CA ALA A 47 -15.20 -32.99 -27.29
C ALA A 47 -14.09 -31.95 -27.46
N THR A 48 -13.08 -32.31 -28.25
CA THR A 48 -11.97 -31.47 -28.70
C THR A 48 -12.30 -30.91 -30.08
N LEU A 49 -12.30 -29.58 -30.25
CA LEU A 49 -12.06 -28.90 -31.52
C LEU A 49 -11.37 -27.54 -31.26
N PRO A 50 -10.45 -27.09 -32.14
CA PRO A 50 -9.53 -25.99 -31.86
C PRO A 50 -10.10 -24.62 -32.31
N ILE A 51 -9.73 -23.56 -31.59
CA ILE A 51 -9.97 -22.15 -31.97
C ILE A 51 -8.59 -21.51 -32.21
N PRO A 52 -8.37 -20.76 -33.31
CA PRO A 52 -7.09 -20.14 -33.59
C PRO A 52 -6.90 -18.88 -32.72
N ALA A 53 -5.72 -18.77 -32.09
CA ALA A 53 -5.31 -17.62 -31.31
C ALA A 53 -4.73 -16.51 -32.21
N LEU A 54 -5.19 -15.28 -32.04
CA LEU A 54 -4.48 -14.06 -32.43
C LEU A 54 -3.48 -13.71 -31.30
N PRO A 55 -2.23 -13.30 -31.60
CA PRO A 55 -1.26 -13.02 -30.55
C PRO A 55 -1.48 -11.60 -29.99
N ALA A 56 -1.78 -11.52 -28.70
CA ALA A 56 -1.56 -10.31 -27.91
C ALA A 56 -0.06 -10.23 -27.60
N LEU A 57 0.60 -9.17 -28.05
CA LEU A 57 2.00 -8.90 -27.82
C LEU A 57 2.15 -8.24 -26.44
N SER A 58 2.45 -9.04 -25.41
CA SER A 58 2.88 -8.53 -24.10
C SER A 58 4.38 -8.75 -23.98
N LEU A 59 5.16 -7.67 -24.12
CA LEU A 59 6.60 -7.70 -23.82
C LEU A 59 6.79 -7.75 -22.30
N PHE A 60 7.13 -8.93 -21.78
CA PHE A 60 7.79 -9.09 -20.49
C PHE A 60 9.28 -9.32 -20.72
N PHE A 61 10.14 -8.43 -20.20
CA PHE A 61 11.56 -8.71 -20.02
C PHE A 61 11.73 -9.57 -18.76
N ALA A 62 11.61 -10.87 -18.90
CA ALA A 62 12.14 -11.82 -17.93
C ALA A 62 13.58 -12.14 -18.32
N ALA A 63 14.55 -11.67 -17.54
CA ALA A 63 15.94 -12.10 -17.67
C ALA A 63 16.06 -13.57 -17.23
N GLY A 64 15.98 -14.47 -18.20
CA GLY A 64 16.19 -15.91 -18.00
C GLY A 64 17.67 -16.24 -17.82
N VAL A 65 18.03 -16.73 -16.64
CA VAL A 65 19.23 -17.57 -16.47
C VAL A 65 18.77 -19.02 -16.55
N ALA A 66 18.96 -19.65 -17.71
CA ALA A 66 18.75 -21.08 -17.89
C ALA A 66 19.92 -21.86 -17.27
N ALA A 67 19.75 -22.35 -16.04
CA ALA A 67 20.61 -23.39 -15.49
C ALA A 67 20.03 -24.76 -15.89
N ALA A 68 20.75 -25.49 -16.75
CA ALA A 68 20.42 -26.87 -17.09
C ALA A 68 20.60 -27.76 -15.86
N VAL A 69 19.49 -28.23 -15.27
CA VAL A 69 19.53 -29.25 -14.21
C VAL A 69 19.56 -30.62 -14.89
N ALA A 70 20.74 -31.25 -14.85
CA ALA A 70 20.86 -32.68 -15.10
C ALA A 70 20.26 -33.43 -13.90
N LEU A 71 19.18 -34.18 -14.13
CA LEU A 71 18.62 -35.11 -13.15
C LEU A 71 19.56 -36.31 -13.02
N THR A 72 20.39 -36.32 -11.98
CA THR A 72 21.03 -37.54 -11.48
C THR A 72 20.31 -38.00 -10.24
N ASP A 73 19.67 -39.17 -10.32
CA ASP A 73 19.11 -39.91 -9.18
C ASP A 73 20.24 -40.26 -8.21
N SER A 74 20.38 -39.50 -7.11
CA SER A 74 21.20 -39.91 -5.96
C SER A 74 20.27 -40.30 -4.83
N ALA A 75 20.20 -41.61 -4.57
CA ALA A 75 19.60 -42.17 -3.38
C ALA A 75 20.24 -41.56 -2.13
N ALA A 76 19.42 -40.91 -1.29
CA ALA A 76 19.85 -40.30 -0.04
C ALA A 76 20.40 -41.37 0.93
N ALA A 77 21.64 -41.22 1.35
CA ALA A 77 22.22 -41.99 2.45
C ALA A 77 21.61 -41.52 3.79
N PRO A 78 21.39 -42.43 4.78
CA PRO A 78 20.84 -42.06 6.08
C PRO A 78 21.80 -41.10 6.81
N SER A 79 21.27 -39.95 7.26
CA SER A 79 21.99 -38.96 8.05
C SER A 79 22.31 -39.50 9.45
N SER A 80 23.58 -39.44 9.84
CA SER A 80 24.00 -39.68 11.23
C SER A 80 23.43 -38.59 12.15
N PRO A 81 23.04 -38.92 13.40
CA PRO A 81 22.58 -37.92 14.37
C PRO A 81 23.70 -36.94 14.69
N ALA A 82 23.34 -35.65 14.76
CA ALA A 82 24.26 -34.58 15.13
C ALA A 82 24.82 -34.81 16.55
N PRO A 83 26.12 -34.55 16.80
CA PRO A 83 26.68 -34.64 18.14
C PRO A 83 26.01 -33.61 19.07
N PRO A 84 25.87 -33.91 20.38
CA PRO A 84 25.27 -32.99 21.34
C PRO A 84 26.09 -31.69 21.41
N PRO A 85 25.44 -30.53 21.63
CA PRO A 85 26.14 -29.25 21.71
C PRO A 85 27.16 -29.29 22.85
N SER A 86 28.42 -29.03 22.52
CA SER A 86 29.46 -28.79 23.52
C SER A 86 29.09 -27.54 24.31
N SER A 87 29.12 -27.65 25.64
CA SER A 87 28.90 -26.53 26.56
C SER A 87 30.04 -25.53 26.42
N SER A 88 29.93 -24.63 25.45
CA SER A 88 30.73 -23.40 25.45
C SER A 88 30.25 -22.57 26.64
N SER A 89 31.17 -22.23 27.56
CA SER A 89 30.87 -21.23 28.59
C SER A 89 30.64 -19.91 27.86
N SER A 90 29.39 -19.55 27.64
CA SER A 90 29.04 -18.25 27.06
C SER A 90 29.58 -17.16 27.99
N SER A 91 30.34 -16.21 27.43
CA SER A 91 30.63 -14.96 28.12
C SER A 91 29.30 -14.34 28.58
N PRO A 92 29.23 -13.75 29.79
CA PRO A 92 28.00 -13.12 30.25
C PRO A 92 27.58 -12.01 29.28
N LEU A 93 26.28 -11.95 28.95
CA LEU A 93 25.70 -10.82 28.23
C LEU A 93 25.76 -9.59 29.16
N ILE A 94 26.51 -8.55 28.76
CA ILE A 94 26.61 -7.30 29.51
C ILE A 94 25.76 -6.25 28.81
N VAL A 95 24.78 -5.69 29.53
CA VAL A 95 24.03 -4.52 29.08
C VAL A 95 24.72 -3.29 29.68
N ASP A 96 25.32 -2.46 28.83
CA ASP A 96 26.01 -1.23 29.23
C ASP A 96 25.12 0.00 28.96
N PRO A 97 24.52 0.62 29.99
CA PRO A 97 23.67 1.80 29.81
C PRO A 97 24.45 3.07 29.47
N THR A 98 25.80 3.04 29.52
CA THR A 98 26.65 4.22 29.27
C THR A 98 27.19 4.29 27.84
N ALA A 99 27.04 3.22 27.06
CA ALA A 99 27.44 3.14 25.66
C ALA A 99 26.23 2.74 24.78
N PRO A 100 25.23 3.62 24.62
CA PRO A 100 24.04 3.30 23.85
C PRO A 100 24.38 3.14 22.36
N GLY A 101 23.69 2.20 21.71
CA GLY A 101 23.65 2.10 20.25
C GLY A 101 22.71 3.15 19.63
N PRO A 102 22.35 2.98 18.34
CA PRO A 102 21.32 3.80 17.70
C PRO A 102 20.00 3.79 18.48
N ILE A 103 19.28 4.92 18.44
CA ILE A 103 17.96 5.01 19.07
C ILE A 103 16.97 4.19 18.23
N PHE A 104 16.26 3.26 18.88
CA PHE A 104 15.20 2.50 18.24
C PHE A 104 13.98 3.41 17.99
N ASP A 105 13.50 3.44 16.74
CA ASP A 105 12.43 4.33 16.29
C ASP A 105 11.05 3.63 16.29
N GLY A 106 11.01 2.33 16.58
CA GLY A 106 9.79 1.55 16.70
C GLY A 106 9.54 0.62 15.51
N LEU A 107 8.67 -0.36 15.73
CA LEU A 107 8.25 -1.33 14.71
C LEU A 107 6.79 -1.13 14.36
N GLY A 108 6.46 -1.38 13.10
CA GLY A 108 5.14 -1.08 12.60
C GLY A 108 4.71 -1.96 11.45
N ALA A 109 3.57 -1.59 10.89
CA ALA A 109 3.04 -2.21 9.70
C ALA A 109 2.27 -1.20 8.85
N ILE A 110 2.03 -1.58 7.60
CA ILE A 110 1.40 -0.74 6.58
C ILE A 110 -0.04 -1.17 6.36
N SER A 111 -0.97 -0.22 6.35
CA SER A 111 -2.27 -0.34 5.70
C SER A 111 -2.26 0.44 4.39
N GLY A 112 -2.81 -0.13 3.34
CA GLY A 112 -2.65 0.36 1.97
C GLY A 112 -1.41 -0.20 1.28
N GLY A 113 -0.88 0.54 0.32
CA GLY A 113 -0.14 -0.08 -0.78
C GLY A 113 -1.06 -1.03 -1.54
N GLY A 114 -2.31 -0.59 -1.73
CA GLY A 114 -3.36 -1.28 -2.45
C GLY A 114 -4.38 -1.99 -1.57
N SER A 115 -5.37 -1.28 -1.04
CA SER A 115 -6.65 -1.85 -0.59
C SER A 115 -6.54 -2.93 0.51
N THR A 116 -5.45 -2.97 1.28
CA THR A 116 -5.11 -4.13 2.12
C THR A 116 -6.03 -4.29 3.34
N ALA A 117 -6.69 -3.22 3.82
CA ALA A 117 -7.65 -3.29 4.91
C ALA A 117 -9.14 -3.19 4.47
N THR A 118 -9.43 -3.30 3.17
CA THR A 118 -10.76 -3.03 2.59
C THR A 118 -11.91 -3.79 3.25
N LEU A 119 -11.75 -5.09 3.48
CA LEU A 119 -12.79 -5.98 4.03
C LEU A 119 -12.91 -5.88 5.56
N LEU A 120 -11.95 -5.23 6.24
CA LEU A 120 -11.87 -5.27 7.70
C LEU A 120 -13.05 -4.57 8.36
N ARG A 121 -13.51 -3.45 7.79
CA ARG A 121 -14.60 -2.65 8.36
C ARG A 121 -15.93 -3.42 8.38
N ASP A 122 -16.11 -4.37 7.47
CA ASP A 122 -17.34 -5.15 7.31
C ASP A 122 -17.43 -6.34 8.27
N TYR A 123 -16.38 -6.64 9.04
CA TYR A 123 -16.46 -7.66 10.08
C TYR A 123 -17.52 -7.29 11.14
N PRO A 124 -18.37 -8.25 11.55
CA PRO A 124 -19.29 -8.03 12.65
C PRO A 124 -18.53 -7.92 13.98
N GLU A 125 -19.07 -7.14 14.92
CA GLU A 125 -18.61 -7.20 16.30
C GLU A 125 -18.99 -8.54 16.96
N PRO A 126 -18.17 -9.08 17.89
CA PRO A 126 -16.94 -8.48 18.44
C PRO A 126 -15.68 -8.72 17.59
N ARG A 127 -15.80 -9.48 16.49
CA ARG A 127 -14.63 -9.98 15.74
C ARG A 127 -13.77 -8.87 15.16
N ARG A 128 -14.38 -7.82 14.64
CA ARG A 128 -13.64 -6.66 14.15
C ARG A 128 -12.78 -6.03 15.24
N SER A 129 -13.34 -5.82 16.43
CA SER A 129 -12.57 -5.28 17.56
C SER A 129 -11.45 -6.23 18.00
N GLU A 130 -11.69 -7.54 18.03
CA GLU A 130 -10.69 -8.54 18.41
C GLU A 130 -9.50 -8.58 17.44
N ILE A 131 -9.75 -8.47 16.13
CA ILE A 131 -8.69 -8.36 15.10
C ILE A 131 -7.83 -7.12 15.36
N LEU A 132 -8.48 -5.97 15.56
CA LEU A 132 -7.78 -4.72 15.83
C LEU A 132 -7.02 -4.77 17.17
N ASP A 133 -7.54 -5.46 18.18
CA ASP A 133 -6.84 -5.65 19.45
C ASP A 133 -5.55 -6.47 19.26
N LEU A 134 -5.60 -7.57 18.49
CA LEU A 134 -4.42 -8.39 18.19
C LEU A 134 -3.30 -7.59 17.51
N ILE A 135 -3.62 -6.59 16.70
CA ILE A 135 -2.63 -5.82 15.96
C ILE A 135 -2.17 -4.60 16.77
N LEU A 136 -3.09 -3.88 17.41
CA LEU A 136 -2.86 -2.50 17.87
C LEU A 136 -2.89 -2.32 19.39
N LEU A 137 -3.47 -3.26 20.16
CA LEU A 137 -3.60 -3.09 21.60
C LEU A 137 -2.26 -3.36 22.31
N PRO A 138 -1.74 -2.41 23.11
CA PRO A 138 -0.52 -2.62 23.88
C PRO A 138 -0.64 -3.78 24.87
N SER A 139 0.47 -4.47 25.12
CA SER A 139 0.53 -5.63 26.05
C SER A 139 -0.47 -6.75 25.73
N PHE A 140 -0.84 -6.91 24.46
CA PHE A 140 -1.76 -7.94 24.00
C PHE A 140 -1.18 -8.77 22.87
N GLY A 141 -1.24 -8.31 21.62
CA GLY A 141 -0.71 -9.01 20.45
C GLY A 141 0.52 -8.31 19.89
N ALA A 142 0.51 -8.03 18.58
CA ALA A 142 1.61 -7.39 17.87
C ALA A 142 1.93 -5.97 18.39
N ALA A 143 0.96 -5.28 19.00
CA ALA A 143 1.15 -4.02 19.72
C ALA A 143 1.99 -2.99 18.93
N LEU A 144 1.64 -2.74 17.67
CA LEU A 144 2.45 -1.90 16.77
C LEU A 144 2.76 -0.52 17.36
N HIS A 145 4.00 -0.05 17.18
CA HIS A 145 4.43 1.30 17.54
C HIS A 145 4.10 2.30 16.43
N VAL A 146 4.21 1.86 15.17
CA VAL A 146 3.98 2.69 13.97
C VAL A 146 2.88 2.08 13.11
N LEU A 147 1.92 2.89 12.70
CA LEU A 147 0.96 2.58 11.65
C LEU A 147 1.23 3.49 10.45
N LYS A 148 1.74 2.92 9.36
CA LYS A 148 1.88 3.60 8.07
C LYS A 148 0.62 3.38 7.24
N VAL A 149 0.08 4.42 6.63
CA VAL A 149 -1.14 4.37 5.81
C VAL A 149 -0.90 4.96 4.43
N GLU A 150 -1.57 4.40 3.43
CA GLU A 150 -1.65 5.01 2.10
C GLU A 150 -2.48 6.31 2.15
N ILE A 151 -1.94 7.35 1.52
CA ILE A 151 -2.72 8.52 1.10
C ILE A 151 -3.28 8.16 -0.27
N GLY A 152 -4.54 7.71 -0.30
CA GLY A 152 -5.20 7.20 -1.51
C GLY A 152 -5.15 8.19 -2.67
N GLY A 153 -4.96 7.68 -3.89
CA GLY A 153 -4.74 8.50 -5.09
C GLY A 153 -5.58 8.09 -6.30
N ASP A 154 -6.66 7.36 -6.09
CA ASP A 154 -7.63 6.89 -7.10
C ASP A 154 -7.07 5.94 -8.17
N SER A 155 -5.83 5.46 -8.02
CA SER A 155 -5.22 4.48 -8.93
C SER A 155 -4.96 3.15 -8.24
N PRO A 156 -4.83 2.04 -8.98
CA PRO A 156 -4.46 0.76 -8.40
C PRO A 156 -3.05 0.80 -7.82
N THR A 157 -2.88 0.35 -6.58
CA THR A 157 -1.61 0.47 -5.83
C THR A 157 -1.09 -0.84 -5.24
N THR A 158 -1.77 -1.97 -5.50
CA THR A 158 -1.28 -3.38 -5.59
C THR A 158 -2.48 -4.34 -5.64
N ASP A 159 -3.23 -4.47 -4.53
CA ASP A 159 -4.40 -5.36 -4.44
C ASP A 159 -5.74 -4.65 -4.70
N GLY A 160 -5.70 -3.34 -4.97
CA GLY A 160 -6.85 -2.53 -5.35
C GLY A 160 -6.54 -1.04 -5.42
N THR A 161 -7.58 -0.22 -5.46
CA THR A 161 -7.52 1.26 -5.48
C THR A 161 -7.93 1.83 -4.13
N GLU A 162 -7.23 2.85 -3.65
CA GLU A 162 -7.68 3.64 -2.49
C GLU A 162 -8.16 5.04 -2.90
N SER A 163 -9.29 5.45 -2.31
CA SER A 163 -9.95 6.71 -2.65
C SER A 163 -9.14 7.91 -2.18
N SER A 164 -8.93 8.86 -3.08
CA SER A 164 -8.36 10.16 -2.76
C SER A 164 -9.32 11.02 -1.95
N HIS A 165 -8.76 11.85 -1.06
CA HIS A 165 -9.49 12.96 -0.43
C HIS A 165 -9.78 14.09 -1.41
N MET A 166 -9.21 14.11 -2.62
CA MET A 166 -9.45 15.12 -3.66
C MET A 166 -9.52 14.50 -5.06
N HIS A 167 -10.65 13.87 -5.40
CA HIS A 167 -10.90 13.36 -6.75
C HIS A 167 -10.79 14.45 -7.84
N THR A 168 -11.18 15.67 -7.51
CA THR A 168 -11.00 16.87 -8.33
C THR A 168 -10.31 17.95 -7.52
N ARG A 169 -9.64 18.88 -8.19
CA ARG A 169 -8.86 19.94 -7.54
C ARG A 169 -9.66 20.81 -6.57
N ASP A 170 -10.93 21.02 -6.86
CA ASP A 170 -11.81 21.95 -6.17
C ASP A 170 -12.64 21.32 -5.05
N LYS A 171 -12.49 20.02 -4.80
CA LYS A 171 -13.32 19.29 -3.83
C LYS A 171 -12.47 18.45 -2.88
N VAL A 172 -12.53 18.80 -1.60
CA VAL A 172 -11.97 18.00 -0.50
C VAL A 172 -13.08 17.14 0.12
N ASP A 173 -12.82 15.84 0.25
CA ASP A 173 -13.62 14.87 0.99
C ASP A 173 -12.76 14.18 2.06
N CYS A 174 -12.79 14.75 3.26
CA CYS A 174 -12.10 14.19 4.41
C CYS A 174 -12.70 12.87 4.92
N THR A 175 -13.71 12.29 4.26
CA THR A 175 -14.32 11.01 4.65
C THR A 175 -14.01 9.87 3.68
N ALA A 176 -13.24 10.14 2.62
CA ALA A 176 -12.86 9.17 1.60
C ALA A 176 -12.02 8.01 2.18
N GLY A 177 -12.28 6.79 1.70
CA GLY A 177 -11.55 5.58 2.09
C GLY A 177 -11.84 5.10 3.52
N TYR A 178 -10.95 4.26 4.05
CA TYR A 178 -11.08 3.66 5.38
C TYR A 178 -9.90 3.97 6.31
N GLU A 179 -8.82 4.58 5.82
CA GLU A 179 -7.62 4.82 6.62
C GLU A 179 -7.85 5.81 7.77
N TRP A 180 -8.73 6.79 7.59
CA TRP A 180 -9.18 7.65 8.69
C TRP A 180 -9.80 6.87 9.84
N TRP A 181 -10.62 5.86 9.52
CA TRP A 181 -11.25 5.01 10.52
C TRP A 181 -10.20 4.13 11.20
N LEU A 182 -9.28 3.53 10.43
CA LEU A 182 -8.24 2.66 10.98
C LEU A 182 -7.29 3.40 11.92
N MET A 183 -6.82 4.60 11.52
CA MET A 183 -5.98 5.44 12.39
C MET A 183 -6.69 5.82 13.70
N LYS A 184 -8.01 6.11 13.65
CA LYS A 184 -8.79 6.37 14.87
C LYS A 184 -8.93 5.13 15.76
N GLU A 185 -9.16 3.96 15.19
CA GLU A 185 -9.19 2.70 15.95
C GLU A 185 -7.84 2.37 16.57
N ALA A 186 -6.74 2.70 15.89
CA ALA A 186 -5.38 2.56 16.41
C ALA A 186 -5.12 3.51 17.59
N ARG A 187 -5.37 4.81 17.40
CA ARG A 187 -5.26 5.84 18.45
C ARG A 187 -6.10 5.53 19.69
N ARG A 188 -7.29 4.95 19.50
CA ARG A 188 -8.18 4.55 20.60
C ARG A 188 -7.59 3.44 21.48
N ARG A 189 -6.79 2.55 20.89
CA ARG A 189 -6.13 1.43 21.60
C ARG A 189 -4.77 1.82 22.15
N ASN A 190 -4.01 2.55 21.35
CA ASN A 190 -2.69 3.03 21.65
C ASN A 190 -2.63 4.54 21.37
N PRO A 191 -2.87 5.40 22.39
CA PRO A 191 -2.75 6.85 22.26
C PRO A 191 -1.34 7.35 21.94
N ASP A 192 -0.32 6.50 22.00
CA ASP A 192 1.06 6.84 21.66
C ASP A 192 1.47 6.27 20.28
N ILE A 193 0.54 5.64 19.55
CA ILE A 193 0.85 5.11 18.23
C ILE A 193 1.29 6.24 17.29
N ILE A 194 2.41 6.00 16.62
CA ILE A 194 2.97 6.87 15.61
C ILE A 194 2.21 6.64 14.31
N THR A 195 1.78 7.71 13.65
CA THR A 195 1.13 7.64 12.34
C THR A 195 2.03 8.18 11.24
N TYR A 196 2.05 7.47 10.11
CA TYR A 196 2.87 7.78 8.95
C TYR A 196 2.01 7.73 7.68
N GLY A 197 1.84 8.85 6.95
CA GLY A 197 1.20 8.86 5.62
C GLY A 197 2.20 8.82 4.46
N LEU A 198 1.91 8.04 3.41
CA LEU A 198 2.68 8.00 2.16
C LEU A 198 1.75 7.91 0.94
N THR A 199 2.04 8.66 -0.13
CA THR A 199 1.32 8.53 -1.40
C THR A 199 1.93 7.43 -2.28
N TRP A 200 1.11 6.47 -2.72
CA TRP A 200 1.47 5.54 -3.80
C TRP A 200 1.14 6.11 -5.18
N SER A 201 0.01 6.80 -5.28
CA SER A 201 -0.49 7.41 -6.50
C SER A 201 -1.09 8.78 -6.21
N PHE A 202 -1.39 9.52 -7.28
CA PHE A 202 -1.99 10.84 -7.20
C PHE A 202 -3.14 10.94 -8.20
N PRO A 203 -4.22 11.68 -7.90
CA PRO A 203 -5.22 12.04 -8.90
C PRO A 203 -4.58 12.73 -10.12
N GLY A 204 -5.15 12.52 -11.31
CA GLY A 204 -4.57 13.04 -12.56
C GLY A 204 -4.31 14.55 -12.54
N TRP A 205 -5.20 15.34 -11.94
CA TRP A 205 -5.08 16.81 -11.85
C TRP A 205 -3.84 17.28 -11.08
N VAL A 206 -3.34 16.48 -10.13
CA VAL A 206 -2.11 16.78 -9.37
C VAL A 206 -0.90 16.61 -10.28
N GLN A 207 -0.90 15.55 -11.08
CA GLN A 207 0.19 15.21 -12.00
C GLN A 207 0.22 16.14 -13.21
N GLY A 208 -0.92 16.66 -13.66
CA GLY A 208 -1.07 17.62 -14.74
C GLY A 208 -2.39 17.44 -15.48
N ASP A 209 -3.08 18.53 -15.82
CA ASP A 209 -4.26 18.48 -16.70
C ASP A 209 -3.81 18.47 -18.17
N MET A 210 -4.59 17.86 -19.07
CA MET A 210 -4.36 17.99 -20.52
C MET A 210 -4.40 19.45 -21.00
N ASP A 211 -5.11 20.33 -20.28
CA ASP A 211 -5.25 21.77 -20.59
C ASP A 211 -4.05 22.62 -20.11
N ASP A 212 -3.17 22.04 -19.30
CA ASP A 212 -1.98 22.71 -18.74
C ASP A 212 -0.72 22.45 -19.60
N MET A 213 -0.90 21.73 -20.71
CA MET A 213 0.11 21.53 -21.74
C MET A 213 0.02 22.66 -22.77
N ASP A 214 1.16 23.26 -23.08
CA ASP A 214 1.33 23.99 -24.33
C ASP A 214 1.10 22.98 -25.47
N THR A 215 -0.11 22.96 -26.03
CA THR A 215 -0.64 21.91 -26.93
C THR A 215 0.04 21.86 -28.30
N ASP A 216 1.31 22.26 -28.43
CA ASP A 216 2.00 22.20 -29.71
C ASP A 216 2.74 20.87 -29.95
N ASN A 217 2.89 19.94 -28.98
CA ASN A 217 3.42 18.60 -29.28
C ASN A 217 3.46 17.51 -28.18
N SER A 218 2.85 17.68 -27.01
CA SER A 218 3.10 16.76 -25.87
C SER A 218 2.12 15.58 -25.74
N THR A 219 1.30 15.27 -26.73
CA THR A 219 0.54 14.01 -26.77
C THR A 219 1.13 13.09 -27.82
N ASP A 220 1.22 11.79 -27.53
CA ASP A 220 1.60 10.81 -28.54
C ASP A 220 0.55 10.75 -29.67
N ALA A 221 0.80 9.92 -30.69
CA ALA A 221 -0.11 9.78 -31.83
C ALA A 221 -1.53 9.28 -31.47
N ASN A 222 -1.76 8.86 -30.22
CA ASN A 222 -3.05 8.42 -29.69
C ASN A 222 -3.75 9.48 -28.83
N GLY A 223 -3.11 10.62 -28.56
CA GLY A 223 -3.63 11.66 -27.66
C GLY A 223 -3.28 11.42 -26.19
N ASP A 224 -2.38 10.48 -25.90
CA ASP A 224 -1.96 10.17 -24.53
C ASP A 224 -0.77 11.04 -24.12
N VAL A 225 -0.77 11.50 -22.87
CA VAL A 225 0.37 12.18 -22.23
C VAL A 225 1.51 11.16 -22.04
N PRO A 226 2.71 11.40 -22.59
CA PRO A 226 3.87 10.57 -22.36
C PRO A 226 4.10 10.30 -20.86
N TYR A 227 4.44 9.06 -20.52
CA TYR A 227 4.58 8.59 -19.13
C TYR A 227 5.61 9.38 -18.32
N ASP A 228 6.58 10.03 -18.97
CA ASP A 228 7.60 10.89 -18.36
C ASP A 228 7.07 12.26 -17.89
N GLU A 229 5.88 12.68 -18.32
CA GLU A 229 5.23 13.91 -17.84
C GLU A 229 4.25 13.68 -16.66
N GLN A 230 4.06 12.43 -16.24
CA GLN A 230 3.20 12.01 -15.11
C GLN A 230 3.95 12.02 -13.77
N ASN A 231 4.91 12.95 -13.60
CA ASN A 231 5.61 13.15 -12.34
C ASN A 231 4.93 14.28 -11.54
N PRO A 232 4.33 14.00 -10.36
CA PRO A 232 3.70 15.02 -9.52
C PRO A 232 4.71 16.08 -9.03
N PHE A 233 6.01 15.77 -8.98
CA PHE A 233 7.04 16.70 -8.51
C PHE A 233 7.47 17.72 -9.56
N LEU A 234 7.07 17.56 -10.84
CA LEU A 234 7.20 18.63 -11.86
C LEU A 234 6.33 19.84 -11.53
N ARG A 235 5.24 19.64 -10.78
CA ARG A 235 4.29 20.68 -10.35
C ARG A 235 4.24 20.74 -8.82
N PRO A 236 5.37 21.03 -8.15
CA PRO A 236 5.52 20.78 -6.71
C PRO A 236 4.47 21.52 -5.87
N ASN A 237 4.06 22.72 -6.28
CA ASN A 237 3.03 23.47 -5.56
C ASN A 237 1.65 22.78 -5.56
N ARG A 238 1.26 22.09 -6.65
CA ARG A 238 -0.01 21.34 -6.70
C ARG A 238 0.05 20.11 -5.80
N THR A 239 1.18 19.42 -5.82
CA THR A 239 1.41 18.24 -4.99
C THR A 239 1.47 18.61 -3.51
N ILE A 240 2.10 19.74 -3.17
CA ILE A 240 2.10 20.28 -1.81
C ILE A 240 0.68 20.67 -1.38
N GLU A 241 -0.09 21.38 -2.23
CA GLU A 241 -1.49 21.71 -1.97
C GLU A 241 -2.29 20.45 -1.62
N TYR A 242 -2.20 19.41 -2.46
CA TYR A 242 -2.86 18.12 -2.26
C TYR A 242 -2.51 17.46 -0.92
N VAL A 243 -1.23 17.38 -0.57
CA VAL A 243 -0.78 16.74 0.68
C VAL A 243 -1.13 17.57 1.91
N LEU A 244 -1.06 18.91 1.82
CA LEU A 244 -1.46 19.79 2.92
C LEU A 244 -2.96 19.68 3.20
N GLU A 245 -3.81 19.53 2.19
CA GLU A 245 -5.25 19.27 2.39
C GLU A 245 -5.50 17.94 3.10
N TRP A 246 -4.71 16.90 2.81
CA TRP A 246 -4.80 15.62 3.54
C TRP A 246 -4.43 15.78 5.02
N LEU A 247 -3.35 16.49 5.32
CA LEU A 247 -2.91 16.78 6.69
C LEU A 247 -3.93 17.65 7.44
N GLN A 248 -4.57 18.61 6.76
CA GLN A 248 -5.67 19.41 7.31
C GLN A 248 -6.88 18.53 7.61
N CYS A 249 -7.28 17.61 6.73
CA CYS A 249 -8.32 16.63 7.02
C CYS A 249 -7.99 15.80 8.28
N ALA A 250 -6.77 15.31 8.39
CA ALA A 250 -6.32 14.54 9.56
C ALA A 250 -6.51 15.34 10.86
N ARG A 251 -5.98 16.57 10.90
CA ARG A 251 -6.03 17.44 12.09
C ARG A 251 -7.45 17.92 12.40
N ASP A 252 -8.12 18.52 11.43
CA ASP A 252 -9.30 19.34 11.68
C ASP A 252 -10.60 18.52 11.67
N THR A 253 -10.63 17.40 10.94
CA THR A 253 -11.83 16.53 10.85
C THR A 253 -11.73 15.32 11.77
N HIS A 254 -10.53 14.73 11.91
CA HIS A 254 -10.36 13.46 12.61
C HIS A 254 -9.64 13.55 13.95
N ASP A 255 -9.12 14.72 14.32
CA ASP A 255 -8.28 14.90 15.52
C ASP A 255 -7.08 13.92 15.52
N LEU A 256 -6.49 13.71 14.35
CA LEU A 256 -5.34 12.85 14.12
C LEU A 256 -4.09 13.72 13.93
N SER A 257 -3.08 13.46 14.74
CA SER A 257 -1.74 14.01 14.55
C SER A 257 -0.92 13.07 13.68
N ILE A 258 -0.45 13.56 12.53
CA ILE A 258 0.45 12.82 11.64
C ILE A 258 1.89 13.08 12.05
N ASN A 259 2.65 12.01 12.34
CA ASN A 259 4.03 12.15 12.82
C ASN A 259 5.03 12.18 11.66
N TYR A 260 4.81 11.31 10.68
CA TYR A 260 5.69 11.14 9.54
C TYR A 260 4.93 11.28 8.22
N LEU A 261 5.61 11.86 7.24
CA LEU A 261 5.11 11.99 5.89
C LEU A 261 6.20 11.55 4.91
N GLY A 262 5.82 10.67 4.01
CA GLY A 262 6.68 10.13 2.96
C GLY A 262 6.47 10.88 1.66
N LEU A 263 7.21 10.48 0.63
CA LEU A 263 7.15 11.13 -0.67
C LEU A 263 6.29 10.31 -1.63
N TRP A 264 6.88 9.66 -2.62
CA TRP A 264 6.16 8.89 -3.62
C TRP A 264 6.68 7.46 -3.64
N ASN A 265 5.83 6.53 -3.21
CA ASN A 265 6.19 5.14 -3.00
C ASN A 265 6.89 4.54 -4.22
N GLU A 266 8.14 4.11 -4.05
CA GLU A 266 8.95 3.38 -5.02
C GLU A 266 9.18 4.12 -6.35
N ARG A 267 9.15 5.45 -6.28
CA ARG A 267 9.43 6.33 -7.42
C ARG A 267 10.59 7.24 -7.08
N GLU A 268 11.58 7.25 -7.97
CA GLU A 268 12.72 8.16 -7.89
C GLU A 268 12.67 9.13 -9.06
N THR A 269 12.74 10.43 -8.77
CA THR A 269 12.75 11.47 -9.79
C THR A 269 13.76 12.56 -9.43
N PRO A 270 14.43 13.20 -10.42
CA PRO A 270 15.34 14.32 -10.16
C PRO A 270 14.67 15.52 -9.48
N GLU A 271 13.37 15.71 -9.68
CA GLU A 271 12.59 16.84 -9.16
C GLU A 271 12.33 16.75 -7.65
N GLU A 272 12.49 15.56 -7.07
CA GLU A 272 12.17 15.27 -5.67
C GLU A 272 12.91 16.18 -4.68
N ILE A 273 14.21 16.42 -4.89
CA ILE A 273 15.01 17.27 -3.98
C ILE A 273 14.39 18.67 -3.88
N ASN A 274 13.99 19.25 -5.01
CA ASN A 274 13.34 20.56 -5.02
C ASN A 274 11.94 20.51 -4.39
N TYR A 275 11.17 19.46 -4.68
CA TYR A 275 9.86 19.24 -4.05
C TYR A 275 9.96 19.16 -2.53
N VAL A 276 10.90 18.38 -1.97
CA VAL A 276 11.08 18.21 -0.53
C VAL A 276 11.40 19.54 0.16
N LYS A 277 12.28 20.36 -0.44
CA LYS A 277 12.63 21.68 0.10
C LYS A 277 11.42 22.61 0.15
N LEU A 278 10.58 22.59 -0.89
CA LEU A 278 9.34 23.36 -0.93
C LEU A 278 8.29 22.81 0.05
N LEU A 279 8.15 21.49 0.14
CA LEU A 279 7.25 20.80 1.05
C LEU A 279 7.58 21.15 2.49
N ARG A 280 8.86 21.07 2.91
CA ARG A 280 9.29 21.42 4.26
C ARG A 280 8.89 22.85 4.63
N LYS A 281 9.22 23.84 3.78
CA LYS A 281 8.83 25.25 3.99
C LYS A 281 7.32 25.43 4.07
N SER A 282 6.57 24.67 3.28
CA SER A 282 5.10 24.74 3.23
C SER A 282 4.45 24.11 4.45
N LEU A 283 4.99 22.99 4.95
CA LEU A 283 4.58 22.39 6.23
C LEU A 283 4.81 23.36 7.38
N ASP A 284 6.00 23.96 7.47
CA ASP A 284 6.35 24.88 8.56
C ASP A 284 5.44 26.11 8.57
N SER A 285 5.17 26.69 7.39
CA SER A 285 4.28 27.86 7.27
C SER A 285 2.79 27.54 7.43
N SER A 286 2.39 26.27 7.28
CA SER A 286 0.99 25.82 7.41
C SER A 286 0.66 25.22 8.79
N GLY A 287 1.58 25.30 9.75
CA GLY A 287 1.40 24.79 11.12
C GLY A 287 1.57 23.28 11.25
N PHE A 288 2.36 22.67 10.36
CA PHE A 288 2.75 21.25 10.36
C PHE A 288 4.28 21.08 10.54
N ASP A 289 4.93 22.01 11.26
CA ASP A 289 6.38 21.99 11.53
C ASP A 289 6.85 20.71 12.24
N SER A 290 5.98 20.09 13.05
CA SER A 290 6.26 18.85 13.77
C SER A 290 6.22 17.59 12.89
N VAL A 291 5.63 17.66 11.70
CA VAL A 291 5.56 16.51 10.77
C VAL A 291 6.95 16.27 10.21
N LYS A 292 7.52 15.09 10.42
CA LYS A 292 8.86 14.72 9.95
C LYS A 292 8.78 14.09 8.56
N LEU A 293 9.72 14.45 7.68
CA LEU A 293 9.80 13.88 6.33
C LEU A 293 10.69 12.65 6.29
N ILE A 294 10.22 11.59 5.65
CA ILE A 294 10.99 10.37 5.36
C ILE A 294 11.18 10.31 3.84
N ALA A 295 12.42 10.08 3.40
CA ALA A 295 12.73 9.95 1.98
C ALA A 295 13.63 8.73 1.75
N LYS A 296 13.47 7.94 0.70
CA LYS A 296 12.55 8.15 -0.45
C LYS A 296 11.43 7.10 -0.52
N ASP A 297 11.47 6.09 0.36
CA ASP A 297 10.60 4.92 0.26
C ASP A 297 10.78 4.24 -1.12
N THR A 298 12.04 3.90 -1.45
CA THR A 298 12.42 3.28 -2.74
C THR A 298 13.31 2.06 -2.54
N TRP A 299 13.70 1.40 -3.64
CA TRP A 299 14.50 0.17 -3.69
C TRP A 299 15.94 0.40 -4.20
N GLY A 300 16.81 -0.59 -3.96
CA GLY A 300 18.02 -0.84 -4.74
C GLY A 300 19.05 0.29 -4.76
N ARG A 301 19.42 0.77 -5.96
CA ARG A 301 20.49 1.78 -6.13
C ARG A 301 20.21 3.11 -5.42
N GLY A 302 18.94 3.41 -5.16
CA GLY A 302 18.49 4.60 -4.44
C GLY A 302 19.08 4.71 -3.03
N TYR A 303 19.48 3.61 -2.39
CA TYR A 303 19.96 3.64 -1.01
C TYR A 303 21.27 4.42 -0.85
N SER A 304 22.28 4.05 -1.64
CA SER A 304 23.59 4.71 -1.59
C SER A 304 23.53 6.12 -2.16
N GLN A 305 22.61 6.36 -3.10
CA GLN A 305 22.42 7.64 -3.74
C GLN A 305 21.78 8.66 -2.79
N THR A 306 20.73 8.27 -2.07
CA THR A 306 20.03 9.15 -1.13
C THR A 306 20.97 9.69 -0.05
N CYS A 307 21.80 8.84 0.57
CA CYS A 307 22.77 9.31 1.58
C CYS A 307 23.80 10.30 0.99
N ARG A 308 24.22 10.12 -0.27
CA ARG A 308 25.13 11.06 -0.94
C ARG A 308 24.44 12.39 -1.27
N GLU A 309 23.22 12.35 -1.78
CA GLU A 309 22.42 13.55 -2.06
C GLU A 309 22.21 14.39 -0.78
N LEU A 310 21.97 13.74 0.36
CA LEU A 310 21.92 14.41 1.66
C LEU A 310 23.27 15.04 2.04
N ALA A 311 24.39 14.35 1.79
CA ALA A 311 25.73 14.89 2.07
C ALA A 311 26.07 16.10 1.18
N ASP A 312 25.60 16.09 -0.07
CA ASP A 312 25.89 17.10 -1.08
C ASP A 312 24.97 18.34 -0.97
N ASP A 313 23.77 18.20 -0.40
CA ASP A 313 22.78 19.27 -0.28
C ASP A 313 22.29 19.45 1.17
N ARG A 314 22.85 20.46 1.84
CA ARG A 314 22.51 20.78 3.24
C ARG A 314 21.04 21.12 3.46
N GLU A 315 20.39 21.83 2.53
CA GLU A 315 18.99 22.22 2.71
C GLU A 315 18.07 21.00 2.56
N TYR A 316 18.40 20.08 1.65
CA TYR A 316 17.71 18.80 1.54
C TYR A 316 17.92 17.94 2.80
N ASN A 317 19.16 17.87 3.28
CA ASN A 317 19.48 17.18 4.53
C ASN A 317 18.73 17.74 5.74
N ASP A 318 18.64 19.06 5.88
CA ASP A 318 17.94 19.68 7.00
C ASP A 318 16.41 19.45 6.92
N ALA A 319 15.85 19.24 5.73
CA ALA A 319 14.42 18.97 5.52
C ALA A 319 14.00 17.52 5.85
N ILE A 320 14.88 16.55 5.66
CA ILE A 320 14.61 15.12 5.86
C ILE A 320 14.95 14.69 7.29
N TYR A 321 14.07 13.93 7.94
CA TYR A 321 14.33 13.34 9.24
C TYR A 321 15.13 12.04 9.13
N ALA A 322 14.60 11.06 8.39
CA ALA A 322 15.14 9.72 8.25
C ALA A 322 15.13 9.25 6.79
N VAL A 323 15.98 8.26 6.49
CA VAL A 323 16.02 7.61 5.18
C VAL A 323 15.16 6.34 5.20
N GLY A 324 14.14 6.28 4.34
CA GLY A 324 13.25 5.13 4.17
C GLY A 324 13.66 4.24 3.01
N LEU A 325 13.83 2.93 3.28
CA LEU A 325 14.25 1.89 2.36
C LEU A 325 13.19 0.80 2.23
N HIS A 326 13.01 0.25 1.03
CA HIS A 326 12.09 -0.85 0.75
C HIS A 326 12.86 -2.17 0.62
N TYR A 327 12.61 -3.13 1.51
CA TYR A 327 13.23 -4.46 1.51
C TYR A 327 14.77 -4.41 1.43
N PRO A 328 15.44 -3.66 2.34
CA PRO A 328 16.89 -3.58 2.34
C PRO A 328 17.51 -4.95 2.66
N ASN A 329 18.65 -5.24 2.03
CA ASN A 329 19.45 -6.39 2.42
C ASN A 329 19.86 -6.29 3.90
N ASP A 330 19.94 -7.43 4.59
CA ASP A 330 20.45 -7.53 5.97
C ASP A 330 21.75 -6.73 6.15
N PHE A 331 22.67 -6.90 5.20
CA PHE A 331 23.87 -6.08 5.03
C PHE A 331 24.12 -5.79 3.55
N ASP A 332 24.39 -4.53 3.22
CA ASP A 332 24.80 -4.11 1.89
C ASP A 332 26.24 -3.55 1.91
N PRO A 333 27.23 -4.27 1.35
CA PRO A 333 28.61 -3.78 1.28
C PRO A 333 28.77 -2.54 0.40
N THR A 334 27.84 -2.28 -0.52
CA THR A 334 27.89 -1.12 -1.43
C THR A 334 27.50 0.19 -0.75
N THR A 335 26.69 0.12 0.31
CA THR A 335 26.35 1.27 1.17
C THR A 335 27.25 1.36 2.40
N ASN A 336 28.09 0.33 2.63
CA ASN A 336 28.91 0.15 3.81
C ASN A 336 28.09 0.33 5.10
N GLY A 337 26.94 -0.35 5.17
CA GLY A 337 26.00 -0.23 6.29
C GLY A 337 25.45 1.18 6.47
N TYR A 338 25.17 1.88 5.36
CA TYR A 338 24.62 3.24 5.33
C TYR A 338 25.46 4.29 6.09
N LYS A 339 26.78 4.08 6.18
CA LYS A 339 27.71 4.92 6.95
C LYS A 339 27.55 6.42 6.73
N VAL A 340 27.34 6.86 5.48
CA VAL A 340 27.18 8.29 5.16
C VAL A 340 25.93 8.88 5.85
N CYS A 341 24.80 8.16 5.83
CA CYS A 341 23.60 8.59 6.54
C CYS A 341 23.82 8.65 8.06
N HIS A 342 24.50 7.64 8.61
CA HIS A 342 24.84 7.60 10.04
C HIS A 342 25.78 8.74 10.46
N GLU A 343 26.78 9.08 9.65
CA GLU A 343 27.68 10.22 9.88
C GLU A 343 26.95 11.57 9.80
N LEU A 344 25.87 11.66 9.01
CA LEU A 344 24.96 12.82 8.95
C LEU A 344 23.95 12.84 10.12
N GLY A 345 23.95 11.81 10.98
CA GLY A 345 22.99 11.67 12.08
C GLY A 345 21.56 11.36 11.62
N LYS A 346 21.40 10.77 10.43
CA LYS A 346 20.09 10.37 9.89
C LYS A 346 19.76 8.94 10.30
N PRO A 347 18.61 8.70 10.96
CA PRO A 347 18.08 7.35 11.10
C PRO A 347 17.84 6.72 9.73
N VAL A 348 18.01 5.41 9.65
CA VAL A 348 17.73 4.62 8.45
C VAL A 348 16.68 3.58 8.81
N TRP A 349 15.60 3.54 8.04
CA TRP A 349 14.44 2.69 8.29
C TRP A 349 14.25 1.73 7.13
N ALA A 350 13.90 0.48 7.44
CA ALA A 350 13.19 -0.38 6.50
C ALA A 350 11.72 0.08 6.48
N SER A 351 11.44 1.16 5.76
CA SER A 351 10.12 1.82 5.73
C SER A 351 9.07 1.02 4.94
N GLU A 352 9.51 -0.05 4.28
CA GLU A 352 8.70 -1.19 3.87
C GLU A 352 9.54 -2.48 3.92
N GLU A 353 8.98 -3.56 4.46
CA GLU A 353 9.62 -4.88 4.58
C GLU A 353 8.55 -5.99 4.66
N TYR A 354 8.98 -7.24 4.81
CA TYR A 354 8.18 -8.45 5.05
C TYR A 354 7.54 -9.07 3.81
N SER A 355 6.37 -8.57 3.37
CA SER A 355 5.61 -9.07 2.22
C SER A 355 5.55 -10.62 2.12
N SER A 356 5.44 -11.26 3.28
CA SER A 356 5.51 -12.71 3.43
C SER A 356 4.26 -13.22 4.13
N TYR A 357 3.97 -14.51 4.00
CA TYR A 357 2.81 -15.10 4.66
C TYR A 357 2.90 -14.98 6.18
N GLY A 358 1.79 -14.70 6.86
CA GLY A 358 1.63 -14.69 8.32
C GLY A 358 1.80 -16.05 9.03
N ASP A 359 2.51 -16.99 8.40
CA ASP A 359 2.79 -18.34 8.88
C ASP A 359 4.15 -18.43 9.59
N THR A 360 4.51 -19.62 10.06
CA THR A 360 5.74 -19.84 10.82
C THR A 360 7.00 -19.46 10.03
N ASN A 361 7.00 -19.63 8.70
CA ASN A 361 8.14 -19.24 7.87
C ASN A 361 8.24 -17.71 7.75
N GLY A 362 7.11 -17.02 7.58
CA GLY A 362 7.10 -15.57 7.63
C GLY A 362 7.52 -15.03 8.99
N ALA A 363 7.08 -15.65 10.09
CA ALA A 363 7.53 -15.28 11.43
C ALA A 363 9.06 -15.41 11.59
N GLN A 364 9.66 -16.48 11.08
CA GLN A 364 11.12 -16.64 11.05
C GLN A 364 11.80 -15.55 10.21
N CYS A 365 11.22 -15.20 9.05
CA CYS A 365 11.71 -14.11 8.21
C CYS A 365 11.69 -12.78 8.98
N LEU A 366 10.55 -12.44 9.60
CA LEU A 366 10.34 -11.23 10.39
C LEU A 366 11.38 -11.09 11.50
N VAL A 367 11.55 -12.12 12.33
CA VAL A 367 12.52 -12.09 13.45
C VAL A 367 13.94 -11.87 12.94
N ARG A 368 14.30 -12.56 11.84
CA ARG A 368 15.62 -12.44 11.23
C ARG A 368 15.86 -11.02 10.74
N VAL A 369 14.98 -10.48 9.89
CA VAL A 369 15.20 -9.15 9.26
C VAL A 369 15.23 -8.04 10.29
N ILE A 370 14.29 -8.00 11.25
CA ILE A 370 14.29 -6.97 12.30
C ILE A 370 15.60 -6.98 13.10
N SER A 371 16.08 -8.19 13.43
CA SER A 371 17.33 -8.33 14.20
C SER A 371 18.56 -7.98 13.39
N SER A 372 18.69 -8.50 12.16
CA SER A 372 19.88 -8.27 11.33
C SER A 372 19.96 -6.84 10.83
N HIS A 373 18.84 -6.22 10.46
CA HIS A 373 18.77 -4.81 10.08
C HIS A 373 19.39 -3.89 11.13
N TYR A 374 19.03 -4.07 12.41
CA TYR A 374 19.61 -3.28 13.50
C TYR A 374 21.08 -3.63 13.75
N ILE A 375 21.41 -4.92 13.85
CA ILE A 375 22.75 -5.40 14.24
C ILE A 375 23.80 -5.12 13.16
N GLU A 376 23.47 -5.37 11.90
CA GLU A 376 24.43 -5.33 10.79
C GLU A 376 24.47 -3.98 10.08
N SER A 377 23.34 -3.25 10.06
CA SER A 377 23.18 -2.05 9.25
C SER A 377 22.74 -0.81 10.03
N GLY A 378 22.48 -0.91 11.33
CA GLY A 378 22.03 0.21 12.16
C GLY A 378 20.66 0.75 11.74
N ILE A 379 19.82 -0.08 11.13
CA ILE A 379 18.45 0.29 10.77
C ILE A 379 17.59 0.25 12.05
N THR A 380 16.88 1.34 12.34
CA THR A 380 16.25 1.58 13.65
C THR A 380 14.73 1.41 13.64
N SER A 381 14.13 1.15 12.49
CA SER A 381 12.71 0.84 12.32
C SER A 381 12.50 -0.13 11.16
N SER A 382 11.48 -0.98 11.27
CA SER A 382 11.00 -1.86 10.20
C SER A 382 9.47 -1.80 10.16
N LEU A 383 8.91 -1.47 8.99
CA LEU A 383 7.47 -1.34 8.75
C LEU A 383 7.01 -2.44 7.80
N LEU A 384 6.22 -3.38 8.30
CA LEU A 384 5.85 -4.57 7.56
C LEU A 384 4.67 -4.31 6.62
N TRP A 385 4.85 -4.55 5.33
CA TRP A 385 3.75 -4.63 4.38
C TRP A 385 3.21 -6.07 4.36
N ASN A 386 1.96 -6.34 4.76
CA ASN A 386 0.98 -5.41 5.33
C ASN A 386 0.43 -5.85 6.70
N ALA A 387 -0.19 -4.91 7.41
CA ALA A 387 -0.65 -5.06 8.79
C ALA A 387 -1.73 -6.13 8.93
N VAL A 388 -2.65 -6.18 7.97
CA VAL A 388 -3.73 -7.14 7.92
C VAL A 388 -4.14 -7.41 6.48
N GLY A 389 -4.25 -8.69 6.15
CA GLY A 389 -4.71 -9.19 4.87
C GLY A 389 -6.23 -9.22 4.84
N SER A 390 -6.86 -8.08 4.65
CA SER A 390 -8.33 -7.94 4.54
C SER A 390 -8.73 -7.51 3.13
N TYR A 391 -8.30 -8.27 2.14
CA TYR A 391 -8.59 -8.10 0.72
C TYR A 391 -8.94 -9.43 0.08
N MET A 392 -9.54 -9.39 -1.11
CA MET A 392 -10.13 -10.57 -1.73
C MET A 392 -9.09 -11.66 -2.03
N HIS A 393 -9.49 -12.92 -1.80
CA HIS A 393 -8.72 -14.07 -2.23
C HIS A 393 -8.48 -14.04 -3.75
N GLY A 394 -7.21 -14.18 -4.16
CA GLY A 394 -6.80 -14.26 -5.57
C GLY A 394 -6.14 -12.99 -6.12
N THR A 395 -5.95 -11.96 -5.30
CA THR A 395 -5.04 -10.85 -5.64
C THR A 395 -3.57 -11.32 -5.58
N GLY A 396 -2.65 -10.50 -6.09
CA GLY A 396 -1.25 -10.89 -6.34
C GLY A 396 -0.48 -11.30 -5.10
N TRP A 397 -0.77 -10.67 -3.96
CA TRP A 397 -0.07 -10.90 -2.69
C TRP A 397 -1.02 -11.38 -1.59
N TYR A 398 -2.03 -12.15 -1.95
CA TYR A 398 -2.99 -12.70 -1.00
C TYR A 398 -2.30 -13.37 0.20
N SER A 399 -2.67 -12.92 1.40
CA SER A 399 -2.19 -13.41 2.70
C SER A 399 -0.72 -13.08 3.04
N SER A 400 -0.08 -12.15 2.34
CA SER A 400 1.24 -11.60 2.70
C SER A 400 1.15 -10.52 3.80
N SER A 401 0.70 -10.93 4.97
CA SER A 401 0.31 -10.03 6.06
C SER A 401 0.63 -10.64 7.43
N LEU A 402 0.74 -9.81 8.47
CA LEU A 402 0.88 -10.30 9.85
C LEU A 402 -0.28 -11.22 10.27
N LEU A 403 -1.49 -10.89 9.82
CA LEU A 403 -2.73 -11.62 10.04
C LEU A 403 -3.61 -11.49 8.80
N THR A 404 -4.33 -12.53 8.40
CA THR A 404 -5.28 -12.47 7.26
C THR A 404 -6.71 -12.57 7.78
N ALA A 405 -7.54 -11.58 7.45
CA ALA A 405 -8.94 -11.48 7.86
C ALA A 405 -9.79 -11.04 6.66
N ASP A 406 -10.09 -11.97 5.75
CA ASP A 406 -10.69 -11.73 4.44
C ASP A 406 -12.13 -12.26 4.30
N GLN A 407 -12.76 -12.71 5.40
CA GLN A 407 -14.10 -13.32 5.40
C GLN A 407 -15.09 -12.63 6.36
N PRO A 408 -15.39 -11.33 6.17
CA PRO A 408 -16.33 -10.62 7.05
C PRO A 408 -17.72 -11.29 7.10
N TRP A 409 -18.16 -11.94 6.01
CA TRP A 409 -19.46 -12.63 5.93
C TRP A 409 -19.57 -13.89 6.80
N SER A 410 -18.44 -14.53 7.16
CA SER A 410 -18.43 -15.70 8.05
C SER A 410 -18.10 -15.30 9.49
N GLY A 411 -17.50 -14.11 9.69
CA GLY A 411 -16.90 -13.69 10.96
C GLY A 411 -15.65 -14.50 11.34
N GLY A 412 -15.15 -15.35 10.45
CA GLY A 412 -13.89 -16.06 10.62
C GLY A 412 -12.72 -15.26 10.05
N TRP A 413 -11.51 -15.55 10.50
CA TRP A 413 -10.28 -15.15 9.83
C TRP A 413 -9.62 -16.38 9.22
N TYR A 414 -8.69 -16.18 8.29
CA TYR A 414 -7.89 -17.26 7.73
C TYR A 414 -6.47 -17.12 8.27
N GLN A 415 -5.97 -18.16 8.92
CA GLN A 415 -4.53 -18.27 9.12
C GLN A 415 -4.06 -19.64 8.65
N ARG A 416 -2.90 -19.67 8.00
CA ARG A 416 -2.33 -20.92 7.50
C ARG A 416 -1.85 -21.82 8.64
N ASP A 417 -1.46 -21.22 9.77
CA ASP A 417 -1.12 -21.87 11.04
C ASP A 417 -2.06 -21.34 12.15
N ASP A 418 -2.62 -22.22 13.00
CA ASP A 418 -3.71 -21.89 13.93
C ASP A 418 -3.36 -20.85 15.03
N ASP A 419 -2.09 -20.47 15.19
CA ASP A 419 -1.58 -19.72 16.35
C ASP A 419 -1.10 -18.29 16.06
N ALA A 420 -1.31 -17.73 14.87
CA ALA A 420 -0.86 -16.38 14.51
C ALA A 420 0.65 -16.09 14.74
N PRO A 421 1.57 -16.91 14.20
CA PRO A 421 3.00 -16.86 14.56
C PRO A 421 3.67 -15.51 14.27
N ALA A 422 3.29 -14.81 13.19
CA ALA A 422 3.86 -13.50 12.87
C ALA A 422 3.45 -12.40 13.87
N ILE A 423 2.22 -12.47 14.40
CA ILE A 423 1.75 -11.55 15.46
C ILE A 423 2.60 -11.71 16.72
N TRP A 424 2.84 -12.95 17.16
CA TRP A 424 3.65 -13.21 18.35
C TRP A 424 5.13 -12.93 18.13
N ALA A 425 5.64 -13.17 16.92
CA ALA A 425 7.00 -12.79 16.55
C ALA A 425 7.21 -11.27 16.65
N MET A 426 6.25 -10.46 16.18
CA MET A 426 6.28 -9.01 16.38
C MET A 426 6.22 -8.64 17.87
N ALA A 427 5.33 -9.28 18.63
CA ALA A 427 5.13 -9.03 20.06
C ALA A 427 6.40 -9.20 20.90
N HIS A 428 7.30 -10.10 20.51
CA HIS A 428 8.60 -10.30 21.16
C HIS A 428 9.51 -9.06 21.13
N PHE A 429 9.27 -8.14 20.21
CA PHE A 429 9.99 -6.86 20.14
C PHE A 429 9.14 -5.74 20.75
N THR A 430 7.93 -5.54 20.21
CA THR A 430 7.10 -4.35 20.51
C THR A 430 6.63 -4.29 21.97
N GLN A 431 6.35 -5.43 22.61
CA GLN A 431 5.87 -5.37 24.00
C GLN A 431 6.96 -5.02 25.02
N PHE A 432 8.23 -5.01 24.61
CA PHE A 432 9.38 -4.89 25.51
C PHE A 432 10.38 -3.80 25.07
N THR A 433 10.03 -2.94 24.11
CA THR A 433 10.90 -1.87 23.60
C THR A 433 10.26 -0.50 23.67
#